data_AF-A0A743D940-F1
#
_entry.id   AF-A0A743D940-F1
#
_cell.length_a   1.000
_cell.length_b   1.000
_cell.length_c   1.000
_cell.angle_alpha   90.00
_cell.angle_beta   90.00
_cell.angle_gamma   90.00
#
_symmetry.space_group_name_H-M   'P 1'
#
loop_
_entity.id
_entity.type
_entity.pdbx_description
1 polymer ?
#
loop_
_entity_poly.entity_id
_entity_poly.type
_entity_poly.pdbx_seq_one_letter_code
_entity_poly.pdbx_strand_id
1 'polypeptide(L)'
;MPITNASPENILRYLHAAGTGTKEAMKSATSPRGILEWFVNFFTCGGVRRSNERWFREVIGKLTTSLLYVNKNAFFDGNKIFLEDVNGCTICLSCGAASENTDPMVIIEVNKNGKTVTDKVDSERFWNVCR
;
A
#
# COMPACT_ATOMS: atom_id res chain seq x y z
N MET A 1 -25.34 28.26 -23.36
CA MET A 1 -25.00 26.98 -24.04
C MET A 1 -24.48 25.99 -23.00
N PRO A 2 -24.92 24.73 -23.01
CA PRO A 2 -26.31 24.29 -23.02
C PRO A 2 -26.81 24.02 -21.59
N ILE A 3 -28.10 24.29 -21.37
CA ILE A 3 -28.86 23.80 -20.22
C ILE A 3 -29.02 22.29 -20.45
N THR A 4 -28.38 21.47 -19.63
CA THR A 4 -28.58 20.03 -19.66
C THR A 4 -29.99 19.73 -19.15
N ASN A 5 -30.90 19.45 -20.09
CA ASN A 5 -32.14 18.72 -19.80
C ASN A 5 -31.75 17.31 -19.34
N ALA A 6 -31.38 17.18 -18.07
CA ALA A 6 -31.11 15.91 -17.46
C ALA A 6 -32.46 15.25 -17.16
N SER A 7 -32.96 14.43 -18.09
CA SER A 7 -34.12 13.59 -17.79
C SER A 7 -33.78 12.69 -16.59
N PRO A 8 -34.77 12.32 -15.75
CA PRO A 8 -34.54 11.48 -14.58
C PRO A 8 -33.75 10.20 -14.90
N GLU A 9 -33.95 9.63 -16.09
CA GLU A 9 -33.24 8.45 -16.58
C GLU A 9 -31.74 8.70 -16.82
N ASN A 10 -31.38 9.89 -17.33
CA ASN A 10 -29.98 10.26 -17.52
C ASN A 10 -29.29 10.52 -16.18
N ILE A 11 -29.96 11.16 -15.22
CA ILE A 11 -29.43 11.35 -13.86
C ILE A 11 -29.17 10.00 -13.19
N LEU A 12 -30.12 9.06 -13.28
CA LEU A 12 -29.97 7.71 -12.73
C LEU A 12 -28.80 6.96 -13.36
N ARG A 13 -28.63 7.06 -14.69
CA ARG A 13 -27.49 6.45 -15.40
C ARG A 13 -26.15 7.04 -14.94
N TYR A 14 -26.06 8.36 -14.77
CA TYR A 14 -24.83 8.99 -14.28
C TYR A 14 -24.53 8.61 -12.83
N LEU A 15 -25.53 8.57 -11.96
CA LEU A 15 -25.38 8.14 -10.56
C LEU A 15 -24.96 6.67 -10.48
N HIS A 16 -25.55 5.79 -11.29
CA HIS A 16 -25.13 4.40 -11.39
C HIS A 16 -23.70 4.28 -11.92
N ALA A 17 -23.35 4.98 -12.99
CA ALA A 17 -22.01 4.95 -13.56
C ALA A 17 -20.94 5.48 -12.57
N ALA A 18 -21.25 6.55 -11.84
CA ALA A 18 -20.38 7.07 -10.78
C ALA A 18 -20.29 6.10 -9.59
N GLY A 19 -21.39 5.48 -9.19
CA GLY A 19 -21.44 4.48 -8.11
C GLY A 19 -20.70 3.18 -8.43
N THR A 20 -20.82 2.69 -9.66
CA THR A 20 -20.07 1.54 -10.18
C THR A 20 -18.59 1.89 -10.36
N GLY A 21 -18.26 3.07 -10.91
CA GLY A 21 -16.87 3.51 -11.03
C GLY A 21 -16.15 3.59 -9.67
N THR A 22 -16.85 4.03 -8.63
CA THR A 22 -16.28 4.14 -7.27
C THR A 22 -16.14 2.79 -6.57
N LYS A 23 -17.10 1.87 -6.65
CA LYS A 23 -16.99 0.53 -6.04
C LYS A 23 -15.84 -0.28 -6.63
N GLU A 24 -15.68 -0.24 -7.94
CA GLU A 24 -14.67 -1.00 -8.66
C GLU A 24 -13.27 -0.42 -8.39
N ALA A 25 -13.17 0.92 -8.38
CA ALA A 25 -11.94 1.61 -7.98
C ALA A 25 -11.56 1.31 -6.52
N MET A 26 -12.54 1.32 -5.60
CA MET A 26 -12.32 0.96 -4.20
C MET A 26 -11.86 -0.50 -4.06
N LYS A 27 -12.53 -1.43 -4.74
CA LYS A 27 -12.15 -2.86 -4.74
C LYS A 27 -10.74 -3.08 -5.28
N SER A 28 -10.35 -2.33 -6.32
CA SER A 28 -9.02 -2.37 -6.89
C SER A 28 -7.97 -1.82 -5.92
N ALA A 29 -8.22 -0.63 -5.34
CA ALA A 29 -7.32 0.01 -4.38
C ALA A 29 -7.12 -0.80 -3.09
N THR A 30 -8.15 -1.55 -2.68
CA THR A 30 -8.16 -2.40 -1.49
C THR A 30 -7.74 -3.85 -1.77
N SER A 31 -7.41 -4.18 -3.02
CA SER A 31 -6.85 -5.48 -3.38
C SER A 31 -5.40 -5.62 -2.88
N PRO A 32 -4.83 -6.84 -2.78
CA PRO A 32 -3.42 -7.01 -2.44
C PRO A 32 -2.49 -6.19 -3.33
N ARG A 33 -2.80 -6.09 -4.62
CA ARG A 33 -2.02 -5.30 -5.59
C ARG A 33 -2.14 -3.80 -5.33
N GLY A 34 -3.35 -3.30 -5.08
CA GLY A 34 -3.56 -1.89 -4.76
C GLY A 34 -2.89 -1.49 -3.45
N ILE A 35 -2.90 -2.37 -2.44
CA ILE A 35 -2.18 -2.17 -1.18
C ILE A 35 -0.67 -2.16 -1.41
N LEU A 36 -0.13 -3.11 -2.19
CA LEU A 36 1.28 -3.14 -2.54
C LEU A 36 1.73 -1.86 -3.26
N GLU A 37 0.97 -1.42 -4.27
CA GLU A 37 1.24 -0.17 -4.99
C GLU A 37 1.19 1.04 -4.06
N TRP A 38 0.26 1.07 -3.12
CA TRP A 38 0.20 2.12 -2.11
C TRP A 38 1.43 2.12 -1.19
N PHE A 39 1.92 0.95 -0.76
CA PHE A 39 3.14 0.81 0.04
C PHE A 39 4.40 1.26 -0.71
N VAL A 40 4.53 0.87 -1.98
CA VAL A 40 5.65 1.31 -2.82
C VAL A 40 5.63 2.83 -3.00
N ASN A 41 4.45 3.40 -3.30
CA ASN A 41 4.29 4.85 -3.42
C ASN A 41 4.64 5.56 -2.10
N PHE A 42 4.20 5.02 -0.96
CA PHE A 42 4.51 5.57 0.36
C PHE A 42 6.02 5.71 0.59
N PHE A 43 6.80 4.66 0.32
CA PHE A 43 8.26 4.68 0.50
C PHE A 43 9.04 5.41 -0.60
N THR A 44 8.41 5.73 -1.72
CA THR A 44 9.05 6.43 -2.85
C THR A 44 8.64 7.89 -2.97
N CYS A 45 8.09 8.48 -1.89
CA CYS A 45 7.61 9.86 -1.84
C CYS A 45 6.45 10.14 -2.81
N GLY A 46 5.70 9.11 -3.22
CA GLY A 46 4.43 9.25 -3.90
C GLY A 46 3.40 9.86 -2.95
N GLY A 47 2.68 10.89 -3.41
CA GLY A 47 1.65 11.54 -2.61
C GLY A 47 0.57 10.55 -2.17
N VAL A 48 0.28 10.51 -0.86
CA VAL A 48 -0.84 9.73 -0.32
C VAL A 48 -2.14 10.48 -0.61
N ARG A 49 -3.07 9.86 -1.32
CA ARG A 49 -4.42 10.42 -1.52
C ARG A 49 -5.11 10.59 -0.17
N ARG A 50 -5.78 11.74 0.07
CA ARG A 50 -6.54 12.00 1.32
C ARG A 50 -7.55 10.90 1.66
N SER A 51 -8.15 10.26 0.65
CA SER A 51 -9.05 9.12 0.83
C SER A 51 -8.42 7.94 1.59
N ASN A 52 -7.09 7.88 1.64
CA ASN A 52 -6.33 6.80 2.25
C ASN A 52 -5.76 7.18 3.62
N GLU A 53 -6.08 8.35 4.18
CA GLU A 53 -5.49 8.85 5.43
C GLU A 53 -5.73 7.89 6.61
N ARG A 54 -6.93 7.33 6.73
CA ARG A 54 -7.24 6.39 7.82
C ARG A 54 -6.35 5.14 7.74
N TRP A 55 -6.24 4.55 6.56
CA TRP A 55 -5.39 3.40 6.29
C TRP A 55 -3.93 3.71 6.51
N PHE A 56 -3.51 4.92 6.12
CA PHE A 56 -2.18 5.43 6.37
C PHE A 56 -1.87 5.45 7.86
N ARG A 57 -2.72 6.06 8.68
CA ARG A 57 -2.51 6.13 10.15
C ARG A 57 -2.41 4.75 10.78
N GLU A 58 -3.25 3.81 10.34
CA GLU A 58 -3.23 2.43 10.83
C GLU A 58 -1.92 1.71 10.48
N VAL A 59 -1.51 1.78 9.21
CA VAL A 59 -0.25 1.17 8.74
C VAL A 59 0.94 1.77 9.48
N ILE A 60 0.99 3.10 9.61
CA ILE A 60 2.08 3.77 10.32
C ILE A 60 2.13 3.32 11.78
N GLY A 61 0.98 3.26 12.47
CA GLY A 61 0.94 2.78 13.85
C GLY A 61 1.48 1.35 14.01
N LYS A 62 1.09 0.43 13.12
CA LYS A 62 1.61 -0.94 13.10
C LYS A 62 3.10 -0.97 12.78
N LEU A 63 3.55 -0.21 11.79
CA LEU A 63 4.95 -0.15 11.38
C LEU A 63 5.83 0.42 12.48
N THR A 64 5.44 1.53 13.11
CA THR A 64 6.14 2.11 14.26
C THR A 64 6.26 1.12 15.40
N THR A 65 5.17 0.39 15.70
CA THR A 65 5.18 -0.65 16.75
C THR A 65 6.18 -1.75 16.42
N SER A 66 6.20 -2.24 15.19
CA SER A 66 7.14 -3.29 14.77
C SER A 66 8.60 -2.82 14.78
N LEU A 67 8.85 -1.55 14.43
CA LEU A 67 10.19 -0.95 14.43
C LEU A 67 10.78 -0.76 15.83
N LEU A 68 9.97 -0.82 16.90
CA LEU A 68 10.48 -0.88 18.28
C LEU A 68 11.25 -2.17 18.57
N TYR A 69 10.92 -3.26 17.87
CA TYR A 69 11.49 -4.59 18.08
C TYR A 69 12.48 -4.99 16.99
N VAL A 70 12.32 -4.45 15.77
CA VAL A 70 13.18 -4.75 14.63
C VAL A 70 13.89 -3.47 14.18
N ASN A 71 15.11 -3.29 14.65
CA ASN A 71 15.97 -2.20 14.20
C ASN A 71 16.64 -2.53 12.85
N LYS A 72 17.35 -1.53 12.29
CA LYS A 72 18.00 -1.63 10.98
C LYS A 72 18.95 -2.83 10.85
N ASN A 73 19.76 -3.10 11.87
CA ASN A 73 20.73 -4.22 11.84
C ASN A 73 20.00 -5.56 11.91
N ALA A 74 19.07 -5.70 12.86
CA ALA A 74 18.26 -6.90 13.03
C ALA A 74 17.50 -7.26 11.74
N PHE A 75 17.00 -6.27 11.01
CA PHE A 75 16.34 -6.45 9.73
C PHE A 75 17.29 -7.00 8.64
N PHE A 76 18.50 -6.46 8.55
CA PHE A 76 19.51 -6.95 7.59
C PHE A 76 20.06 -8.34 7.96
N ASP A 77 20.03 -8.71 9.24
CA ASP A 77 20.36 -10.05 9.73
C ASP A 77 19.25 -11.08 9.43
N GLY A 78 18.16 -10.67 8.78
CA GLY A 78 17.10 -11.55 8.31
C GLY A 78 15.79 -11.48 9.10
N ASN A 79 15.70 -10.63 10.13
CA ASN A 79 14.41 -10.42 10.80
C ASN A 79 13.42 -9.71 9.87
N LYS A 80 12.17 -10.13 9.95
CA LYS A 80 11.09 -9.61 9.12
C LYS A 80 10.16 -8.74 9.95
N ILE A 81 9.55 -7.75 9.30
CA ILE A 81 8.49 -6.94 9.88
C ILE A 81 7.16 -7.42 9.30
N PHE A 82 6.21 -7.74 10.19
CA PHE A 82 4.87 -8.15 9.81
C PHE A 82 3.85 -7.07 10.20
N LEU A 83 2.96 -6.73 9.27
CA LEU A 83 1.81 -5.88 9.50
C LEU A 83 0.56 -6.71 9.19
N GLU A 84 -0.13 -7.13 10.25
CA GLU A 84 -1.33 -7.97 10.13
C GLU A 84 -2.61 -7.14 9.99
N ASP A 85 -3.59 -7.72 9.31
CA ASP A 85 -4.94 -7.19 9.12
C ASP A 85 -5.02 -5.79 8.48
N VAL A 86 -4.11 -5.50 7.53
CA VAL A 86 -4.22 -4.28 6.72
C VAL A 86 -5.25 -4.53 5.62
N ASN A 87 -6.50 -4.17 5.90
CA ASN A 87 -7.64 -4.44 5.01
C ASN A 87 -7.81 -5.96 4.71
N GLY A 88 -7.60 -6.79 5.73
CA GLY A 88 -7.59 -8.26 5.60
C GLY A 88 -6.42 -8.80 4.77
N CYS A 89 -5.36 -8.02 4.56
CA CYS A 89 -4.08 -8.50 4.05
C CYS A 89 -3.06 -8.64 5.18
N THR A 90 -2.13 -9.57 5.02
CA THR A 90 -0.89 -9.63 5.79
C THR A 90 0.24 -9.08 4.94
N ILE A 91 1.04 -8.19 5.52
CA ILE A 91 2.17 -7.55 4.85
C ILE A 91 3.45 -8.00 5.53
N CYS A 92 4.40 -8.47 4.74
CA CYS A 92 5.72 -8.90 5.18
C CYS A 92 6.77 -8.01 4.53
N LEU A 93 7.61 -7.38 5.34
CA LEU A 93 8.79 -6.64 4.89
C LEU A 93 10.02 -7.45 5.27
N SER A 94 10.90 -7.70 4.31
CA SER A 94 12.13 -8.45 4.53
C SER A 94 13.28 -7.90 3.72
N CYS A 95 14.50 -8.08 4.21
CA CYS A 95 15.67 -7.77 3.43
C CYS A 95 15.77 -8.71 2.22
N GLY A 96 15.85 -8.15 1.02
CA GLY A 96 16.26 -8.88 -0.17
C GLY A 96 17.76 -9.15 -0.12
N ALA A 97 18.20 -10.22 -0.79
CA ALA A 97 19.63 -10.53 -0.88
C ALA A 97 20.39 -9.34 -1.50
N ALA A 98 21.32 -8.76 -0.74
CA ALA A 98 22.32 -7.87 -1.29
C ALA A 98 23.34 -8.69 -2.09
N SER A 99 23.79 -8.18 -3.23
CA SER A 99 24.96 -8.73 -3.92
C SER A 99 26.12 -7.74 -3.79
N GLU A 100 27.34 -8.16 -4.11
CA GLU A 100 28.53 -7.30 -4.03
C GLU A 100 28.38 -5.96 -4.79
N ASN A 101 27.46 -5.88 -5.76
CA ASN A 101 27.27 -4.71 -6.63
C ASN A 101 25.86 -4.10 -6.57
N THR A 102 25.01 -4.52 -5.63
CA THR A 102 23.65 -3.94 -5.50
C THR A 102 23.33 -3.60 -4.07
N ASP A 103 22.89 -2.36 -3.88
CA ASP A 103 22.36 -1.88 -2.62
C ASP A 103 21.22 -2.79 -2.13
N PRO A 104 21.12 -3.03 -0.81
CA PRO A 104 20.09 -3.88 -0.27
C PRO A 104 18.70 -3.31 -0.57
N MET A 105 17.79 -4.19 -0.98
CA MET A 105 16.40 -3.85 -1.28
C MET A 105 15.50 -4.37 -0.17
N VAL A 106 14.43 -3.64 0.15
CA VAL A 106 13.34 -4.13 0.98
C VAL A 106 12.31 -4.80 0.07
N ILE A 107 12.06 -6.08 0.29
CA ILE A 107 10.99 -6.83 -0.37
C ILE A 107 9.71 -6.60 0.43
N ILE A 108 8.65 -6.17 -0.25
CA ILE A 108 7.31 -5.98 0.30
C ILE A 108 6.43 -7.08 -0.26
N GLU A 109 5.97 -7.99 0.59
CA GLU A 109 5.03 -9.05 0.23
C GLU A 109 3.66 -8.73 0.83
N VAL A 110 2.62 -8.71 0.00
CA VAL A 110 1.23 -8.57 0.45
C VAL A 110 0.47 -9.84 0.14
N ASN A 111 -0.01 -10.52 1.18
CA ASN A 111 -0.79 -11.74 1.08
C ASN A 111 -2.25 -11.49 1.47
N LYS A 112 -3.18 -12.06 0.71
CA LYS A 112 -4.59 -12.18 1.09
C LYS A 112 -5.13 -13.50 0.59
N ASN A 113 -5.65 -14.33 1.49
CA ASN A 113 -6.27 -15.62 1.16
C ASN A 113 -5.39 -16.50 0.26
N GLY A 114 -4.08 -16.56 0.55
CA GLY A 114 -3.12 -17.37 -0.22
C GLY A 114 -2.62 -16.74 -1.52
N LYS A 115 -3.18 -15.60 -1.95
CA LYS A 115 -2.65 -14.82 -3.07
C LYS A 115 -1.58 -13.86 -2.56
N THR A 116 -0.34 -14.05 -3.01
CA THR A 116 0.79 -13.16 -2.71
C THR A 116 1.11 -12.28 -3.92
N VAL A 117 1.36 -11.01 -3.67
CA VAL A 117 1.99 -10.08 -4.62
C VAL A 117 3.20 -9.45 -3.96
N THR A 118 4.22 -9.16 -4.76
CA THR A 118 5.51 -8.68 -4.27
C THR A 118 6.04 -7.52 -5.09
N ASP A 119 6.74 -6.60 -4.42
CA ASP A 119 7.53 -5.54 -5.05
C ASP A 119 8.74 -5.20 -4.17
N LYS A 120 9.61 -4.31 -4.67
CA LYS A 120 10.84 -3.90 -3.99
C LYS A 120 10.91 -2.39 -3.86
N VAL A 121 11.44 -1.94 -2.74
CA VAL A 121 11.85 -0.54 -2.54
C VAL A 121 13.30 -0.50 -2.08
N ASP A 122 13.99 0.59 -2.42
CA ASP A 122 15.34 0.84 -1.96
C ASP A 122 15.38 0.90 -0.42
N SER A 123 16.37 0.27 0.21
CA SER A 123 16.45 0.22 1.66
C SER A 123 16.78 1.57 2.28
N GLU A 124 17.57 2.41 1.61
CA GLU A 124 17.87 3.75 2.10
C GLU A 124 16.59 4.58 2.18
N ARG A 125 15.79 4.57 1.12
CA ARG A 125 14.46 5.22 1.09
C ARG A 125 13.53 4.70 2.19
N PHE A 126 13.46 3.38 2.35
CA PHE A 126 12.67 2.77 3.42
C PHE A 126 13.07 3.31 4.81
N TRP A 127 14.37 3.26 5.13
CA TRP A 127 14.86 3.69 6.44
C TRP A 127 14.81 5.20 6.66
N ASN A 128 14.89 6.00 5.59
CA ASN A 128 14.69 7.44 5.66
C ASN A 128 13.24 7.82 5.96
N VAL A 129 12.26 7.05 5.46
CA VAL A 129 10.83 7.25 5.78
C VAL A 129 10.48 6.74 7.18
N CYS A 130 11.17 5.70 7.66
CA CYS A 130 10.95 5.11 8.98
C CYS A 130 11.66 5.84 10.14
N ARG A 131 12.50 6.84 9.85
CA ARG A 131 13.18 7.69 10.83
C ARG A 131 12.27 8.79 11.37
#